data_AF-A0A8I0BUZ2-F1
#
_entry.id   AF-A0A8I0BUZ2-F1
#
_cell.length_a   1.000
_cell.length_b   1.000
_cell.length_c   1.000
_cell.angle_alpha   90.00
_cell.angle_beta   90.00
_cell.angle_gamma   90.00
#
_symmetry.space_group_name_H-M   'P 1'
#
loop_
_entity.id
_entity.type
_entity.pdbx_description
1 polymer ?
#
loop_
_entity_poly.entity_id
_entity_poly.type
_entity_poly.pdbx_seq_one_letter_code
_entity_poly.pdbx_strand_id
1 'polypeptide(L)'
;MSGSRVIHATDDGWAEVDVRRYKDRGGPFLDVVRHTLLGGPGAEPDLAFEVRYFEVAPGGYSSLERHAHAHAVMVVKGRGTVRLSDHVEQISALDVVYVAPHEVHRFEAHETECLGFVCVVDRERDRPELVDEGDVAP
;
A
#
# COMPACT_ATOMS: atom_id res chain seq x y z
N MET A 1 -23.13 -4.98 3.60
CA MET A 1 -24.11 -4.84 2.48
C MET A 1 -23.96 -6.07 1.59
N SER A 2 -25.06 -6.68 1.12
CA SER A 2 -25.06 -8.00 0.45
C SER A 2 -25.44 -7.94 -1.04
N GLY A 3 -25.08 -6.87 -1.75
CA GLY A 3 -25.37 -6.71 -3.18
C GLY A 3 -24.18 -6.13 -3.94
N SER A 4 -24.08 -6.47 -5.22
CA SER A 4 -23.08 -5.91 -6.13
C SER A 4 -23.25 -4.38 -6.24
N ARG A 5 -22.12 -3.67 -6.31
CA ARG A 5 -22.10 -2.20 -6.43
C ARG A 5 -20.92 -1.74 -7.28
N VAL A 6 -21.03 -0.52 -7.78
CA VAL A 6 -19.94 0.21 -8.46
C VAL A 6 -19.51 1.34 -7.56
N ILE A 7 -18.20 1.49 -7.35
CA ILE A 7 -17.62 2.64 -6.65
C ILE A 7 -17.01 3.55 -7.73
N HIS A 8 -17.63 4.70 -7.98
CA HIS A 8 -17.18 5.62 -9.02
C HIS A 8 -15.92 6.38 -8.57
N ALA A 9 -14.94 6.49 -9.46
CA ALA A 9 -13.80 7.37 -9.26
C ALA A 9 -14.25 8.84 -9.27
N THR A 10 -13.54 9.68 -8.51
CA THR A 10 -13.72 11.13 -8.41
C THR A 10 -12.36 11.82 -8.54
N ASP A 11 -12.35 13.15 -8.62
CA ASP A 11 -11.11 13.92 -8.71
C ASP A 11 -10.19 13.73 -7.49
N ASP A 12 -10.77 13.43 -6.32
CA ASP A 12 -10.07 13.26 -5.04
C ASP A 12 -9.98 11.79 -4.57
N GLY A 13 -10.36 10.82 -5.41
CA GLY A 13 -10.33 9.39 -5.08
C GLY A 13 -11.56 8.64 -5.58
N TRP A 14 -12.45 8.23 -4.66
CA TRP A 14 -13.64 7.45 -4.95
C TRP A 14 -14.85 7.91 -4.13
N ALA A 15 -16.03 7.86 -4.75
CA ALA A 15 -17.29 8.19 -4.09
C ALA A 15 -17.52 7.28 -2.88
N GLU A 16 -17.90 7.86 -1.74
CA GLU A 16 -18.27 7.14 -0.52
C GLU A 16 -17.12 6.28 0.09
N VAL A 17 -15.88 6.56 -0.27
CA VAL A 17 -14.70 5.90 0.31
C VAL A 17 -13.94 6.90 1.18
N ASP A 18 -13.82 6.58 2.48
CA ASP A 18 -13.05 7.39 3.41
C ASP A 18 -11.56 7.41 3.06
N VAL A 19 -10.98 8.61 3.12
CA VAL A 19 -9.57 8.86 2.87
C VAL A 19 -8.81 8.90 4.19
N ARG A 20 -7.88 7.97 4.41
CA ARG A 20 -6.94 8.05 5.55
C ARG A 20 -5.64 8.68 5.09
N ARG A 21 -5.26 9.80 5.70
CA ARG A 21 -4.04 10.54 5.39
C ARG A 21 -3.03 10.37 6.52
N TYR A 22 -1.81 9.98 6.15
CA TYR A 22 -0.68 9.75 7.03
C TYR A 22 0.41 10.76 6.68
N LYS A 23 0.54 11.81 7.51
CA LYS A 23 1.50 12.90 7.33
C LYS A 23 2.46 12.90 8.51
N ASP A 24 3.58 12.20 8.41
CA ASP A 24 4.55 12.13 9.51
C ASP A 24 5.95 12.50 9.03
N ARG A 25 6.37 13.75 9.31
CA ARG A 25 7.72 14.22 8.97
C ARG A 25 8.69 13.69 10.01
N GLY A 26 9.53 12.72 9.61
CA GLY A 26 10.53 12.09 10.48
C GLY A 26 10.01 10.88 11.24
N GLY A 27 8.81 10.39 10.90
CA GLY A 27 8.28 9.13 11.39
C GLY A 27 8.48 7.97 10.40
N PRO A 28 7.85 6.81 10.65
CA PRO A 28 8.08 5.61 9.86
C PRO A 28 7.56 5.72 8.42
N PHE A 29 6.63 6.62 8.12
CA PHE A 29 6.06 6.88 6.79
C PHE A 29 6.01 8.37 6.52
N LEU A 30 5.97 8.78 5.25
CA LEU A 30 5.87 10.19 4.84
C LEU A 30 4.88 10.37 3.69
N ASP A 31 3.91 11.25 3.90
CA ASP A 31 2.92 11.73 2.91
C ASP A 31 2.20 10.60 2.14
N VAL A 32 1.63 9.66 2.89
CA VAL A 32 0.87 8.52 2.35
C VAL A 32 -0.64 8.72 2.54
N VAL A 33 -1.41 8.41 1.50
CA VAL A 33 -2.88 8.35 1.53
C VAL A 33 -3.33 6.92 1.31
N ARG A 34 -4.35 6.48 2.05
CA ARG A 34 -4.96 5.15 1.92
C ARG A 34 -6.47 5.23 1.73
N HIS A 35 -6.96 4.51 0.74
CA HIS A 35 -8.38 4.22 0.50
C HIS A 35 -8.61 2.71 0.66
N THR A 36 -9.61 2.31 1.44
CA THR A 36 -10.03 0.90 1.51
C THR A 36 -11.23 0.75 0.59
N LEU A 37 -11.01 0.21 -0.60
CA LEU A 37 -11.99 0.20 -1.68
C LEU A 37 -13.05 -0.89 -1.46
N LEU A 38 -12.60 -2.10 -1.15
CA LEU A 38 -13.46 -3.27 -0.95
C LEU A 38 -12.97 -4.11 0.23
N GLY A 39 -13.91 -4.76 0.89
CA GLY A 39 -13.63 -5.79 1.89
C GLY A 39 -13.10 -5.30 3.23
N GLY A 40 -13.19 -3.99 3.49
CA GLY A 40 -12.90 -3.41 4.80
C GLY A 40 -13.87 -3.86 5.91
N PRO A 41 -13.67 -3.40 7.16
CA PRO A 41 -14.47 -3.83 8.30
C PRO A 41 -15.98 -3.66 8.08
N GLY A 42 -16.76 -4.74 8.20
CA GLY A 42 -18.22 -4.74 8.01
C GLY A 42 -18.68 -4.65 6.55
N ALA A 43 -17.76 -4.63 5.58
CA ALA A 43 -18.05 -4.59 4.15
C ALA A 43 -17.96 -5.99 3.50
N GLU A 44 -18.64 -6.17 2.36
CA GLU A 44 -18.71 -7.38 1.52
C GLU A 44 -18.28 -8.70 2.21
N PRO A 45 -19.17 -9.41 2.92
CA PRO A 45 -18.79 -10.57 3.74
C PRO A 45 -18.16 -11.71 2.92
N ASP A 46 -18.48 -11.81 1.63
CA ASP A 46 -18.00 -12.85 0.73
C ASP A 46 -16.56 -12.64 0.22
N LEU A 47 -15.94 -11.48 0.51
CA LEU A 47 -14.53 -11.24 0.19
C LEU A 47 -13.63 -11.70 1.34
N ALA A 48 -12.70 -12.62 1.08
CA ALA A 48 -11.68 -13.03 2.06
C ALA A 48 -10.50 -12.04 2.16
N PHE A 49 -10.49 -11.00 1.32
CA PHE A 49 -9.40 -10.05 1.16
C PHE A 49 -9.90 -8.60 1.18
N GLU A 50 -8.98 -7.69 1.45
CA GLU A 50 -9.15 -6.24 1.28
C GLU A 50 -8.49 -5.78 -0.02
N VAL A 51 -9.19 -4.93 -0.78
CA VAL A 51 -8.59 -4.19 -1.90
C VAL A 51 -8.41 -2.75 -1.47
N ARG A 52 -7.16 -2.29 -1.46
CA ARG A 52 -6.81 -0.94 -0.98
C ARG A 52 -6.05 -0.21 -2.06
N TYR A 53 -6.20 1.11 -2.11
CA TYR A 53 -5.35 1.98 -2.91
C TYR A 53 -4.50 2.84 -1.97
N PHE A 54 -3.21 2.90 -2.26
CA PHE A 54 -2.27 3.80 -1.61
C PHE A 54 -1.75 4.81 -2.61
N GLU A 55 -1.57 6.05 -2.17
CA GLU A 55 -0.87 7.08 -2.93
C GLU A 55 0.18 7.73 -2.04
N VAL A 56 1.42 7.68 -2.50
CA VAL A 56 2.59 8.28 -1.85
C VAL A 56 2.95 9.53 -2.64
N ALA A 57 2.98 10.68 -1.96
CA ALA A 57 3.36 11.95 -2.60
C ALA A 57 4.83 11.93 -3.06
N PRO A 58 5.26 12.79 -4.00
CA PRO A 58 6.66 12.86 -4.43
C PRO A 58 7.63 12.99 -3.24
N GLY A 59 8.66 12.14 -3.22
CA GLY A 59 9.64 12.04 -2.12
C GLY A 59 9.11 11.44 -0.81
N GLY A 60 7.86 10.99 -0.77
CA GLY A 60 7.27 10.25 0.33
C GLY A 60 7.60 8.76 0.31
N TYR A 61 7.28 8.06 1.39
CA TYR A 61 7.53 6.63 1.56
C TYR A 61 6.56 5.96 2.54
N SER A 62 6.33 4.66 2.36
CA SER A 62 5.62 3.83 3.36
C SER A 62 6.53 3.48 4.54
N SER A 63 5.95 2.90 5.60
CA SER A 63 6.73 2.23 6.64
C SER A 63 7.68 1.20 6.06
N LEU A 64 8.86 1.09 6.67
CA LEU A 64 9.72 -0.07 6.54
C LEU A 64 9.25 -1.08 7.57
N GLU A 65 8.64 -2.15 7.10
CA GLU A 65 7.98 -3.12 7.96
C GLU A 65 8.08 -4.53 7.40
N ARG A 66 7.72 -5.51 8.24
CA ARG A 66 7.48 -6.90 7.85
C ARG A 66 6.31 -7.47 8.62
N HIS A 67 5.74 -8.56 8.10
CA HIS A 67 4.63 -9.29 8.73
C HIS A 67 4.40 -10.62 8.00
N ALA A 68 3.64 -11.53 8.60
CA ALA A 68 3.40 -12.87 8.05
C ALA A 68 2.48 -12.88 6.82
N HIS A 69 1.50 -11.98 6.74
CA HIS A 69 0.65 -11.90 5.55
C HIS A 69 1.42 -11.39 4.33
N ALA A 70 1.08 -11.90 3.14
CA ALA A 70 1.66 -11.47 1.88
C ALA A 70 0.94 -10.24 1.31
N HIS A 71 1.59 -9.52 0.39
CA HIS A 71 0.93 -8.51 -0.45
C HIS A 71 0.96 -8.90 -1.93
N ALA A 72 -0.17 -8.68 -2.60
CA ALA A 72 -0.23 -8.61 -4.06
C ALA A 72 -0.48 -7.15 -4.46
N VAL A 73 0.54 -6.54 -5.07
CA VAL A 73 0.56 -5.11 -5.40
C VAL A 73 0.61 -4.92 -6.91
N MET A 74 -0.16 -3.96 -7.42
CA MET A 74 -0.05 -3.47 -8.78
C MET A 74 0.08 -1.95 -8.74
N VAL A 75 1.14 -1.41 -9.33
CA VAL A 75 1.27 0.03 -9.50
C VAL A 75 0.28 0.49 -10.57
N VAL A 76 -0.43 1.59 -10.33
CA VAL A 76 -1.45 2.10 -11.26
C VAL A 76 -1.27 3.58 -11.59
N LYS A 77 -0.36 4.28 -10.89
CA LYS A 77 -0.09 5.72 -11.11
C LYS A 77 1.36 6.06 -10.79
N GLY A 78 2.01 6.78 -11.69
CA GLY A 78 3.37 7.31 -11.51
C GLY A 78 4.45 6.23 -11.40
N ARG A 79 5.50 6.53 -10.65
CA ARG A 79 6.68 5.65 -10.49
C ARG A 79 7.41 5.90 -9.18
N GLY A 80 8.27 4.95 -8.82
CA GLY A 80 9.09 5.00 -7.61
C GLY A 80 10.00 3.80 -7.51
N THR A 81 10.31 3.41 -6.27
CA THR A 81 11.05 2.20 -5.96
C THR A 81 10.30 1.36 -4.93
N VAL A 82 10.59 0.06 -4.93
CA VAL A 82 10.25 -0.83 -3.84
C VAL A 82 11.53 -1.43 -3.27
N ARG A 83 11.67 -1.40 -1.96
CA ARG A 83 12.65 -2.20 -1.23
C ARG A 83 12.01 -3.53 -0.86
N LEU A 84 12.72 -4.62 -1.13
CA LEU A 84 12.43 -5.99 -0.72
C LEU A 84 13.72 -6.54 -0.09
N SER A 85 13.79 -6.50 1.23
CA SER A 85 15.00 -6.72 2.03
C SER A 85 16.19 -5.90 1.54
N ASP A 86 17.26 -6.54 1.08
CA ASP A 86 18.49 -5.90 0.61
C ASP A 86 18.40 -5.41 -0.85
N HIS A 87 17.32 -5.78 -1.56
CA HIS A 87 17.09 -5.42 -2.94
C HIS A 87 16.21 -4.18 -3.06
N VAL A 88 16.55 -3.30 -3.99
CA VAL A 88 15.74 -2.13 -4.36
C VAL A 88 15.51 -2.15 -5.87
N GLU A 89 14.25 -2.14 -6.26
CA GLU A 89 13.85 -2.16 -7.67
C GLU A 89 13.02 -0.93 -8.04
N GLN A 90 13.19 -0.45 -9.27
CA GLN A 90 12.34 0.59 -9.84
C GLN A 90 11.01 -0.01 -10.28
N ILE A 91 9.93 0.69 -9.96
CA ILE A 91 8.57 0.27 -10.30
C ILE A 91 7.78 1.43 -10.90
N SER A 92 6.90 1.11 -11.83
CA SER A 92 6.09 2.04 -12.60
C SER A 92 4.71 1.45 -12.90
N ALA A 93 3.79 2.25 -13.43
CA ALA A 93 2.43 1.81 -13.69
C ALA A 93 2.37 0.48 -14.48
N LEU A 94 1.51 -0.41 -13.99
CA LEU A 94 1.27 -1.80 -14.41
C LEU A 94 2.32 -2.83 -13.99
N ASP A 95 3.41 -2.42 -13.34
CA ASP A 95 4.30 -3.37 -12.67
C ASP A 95 3.57 -4.03 -11.49
N VAL A 96 3.85 -5.32 -11.30
CA VAL A 96 3.25 -6.16 -10.26
C VAL A 96 4.32 -6.58 -9.28
N VAL A 97 4.07 -6.37 -7.99
CA VAL A 97 4.99 -6.71 -6.92
C VAL A 97 4.32 -7.72 -5.99
N TYR A 98 5.01 -8.84 -5.77
CA TYR A 98 4.68 -9.79 -4.73
C TYR A 98 5.61 -9.57 -3.55
N VAL A 99 5.04 -9.31 -2.38
CA VAL A 99 5.79 -9.24 -1.12
C VAL A 99 5.52 -10.52 -0.35
N ALA A 100 6.56 -11.33 -0.18
CA ALA A 100 6.47 -12.60 0.51
C ALA A 100 6.23 -12.43 2.02
N PRO A 101 5.68 -13.45 2.71
CA PRO A 101 5.65 -13.48 4.17
C PRO A 101 7.00 -13.16 4.80
N HIS A 102 6.98 -12.28 5.80
CA HIS A 102 8.14 -11.80 6.57
C HIS A 102 9.20 -11.01 5.79
N GLU A 103 8.97 -10.75 4.51
CA GLU A 103 9.82 -9.90 3.69
C GLU A 103 9.79 -8.47 4.24
N VAL A 104 10.98 -7.89 4.49
CA VAL A 104 11.08 -6.48 4.84
C VAL A 104 10.77 -5.67 3.59
N HIS A 105 9.83 -4.73 3.67
CA HIS A 105 9.43 -3.98 2.49
C HIS A 105 9.12 -2.52 2.76
N ARG A 106 9.35 -1.68 1.75
CA ARG A 106 8.97 -0.27 1.71
C ARG A 106 8.72 0.15 0.27
N PHE A 107 7.70 0.97 0.05
CA PHE A 107 7.44 1.65 -1.22
C PHE A 107 7.80 3.12 -1.10
N GLU A 108 8.58 3.65 -2.05
CA GLU A 108 9.04 5.04 -2.07
C GLU A 108 8.66 5.69 -3.38
N ALA A 109 8.08 6.88 -3.31
CA ALA A 109 7.75 7.65 -4.51
C ALA A 109 9.00 8.34 -5.07
N HIS A 110 9.02 8.53 -6.39
CA HIS A 110 10.04 9.36 -7.04
C HIS A 110 10.01 10.80 -6.49
N GLU A 111 11.13 11.53 -6.54
CA GLU A 111 11.25 12.88 -5.98
C GLU A 111 10.27 13.90 -6.60
N THR A 112 9.89 13.69 -7.85
CA THR A 112 9.03 14.61 -8.62
C THR A 112 7.69 14.02 -9.06
N GLU A 113 7.42 12.75 -8.76
CA GLU A 113 6.21 12.05 -9.21
C GLU A 113 5.66 11.20 -8.06
N CYS A 114 4.34 11.20 -7.89
CA CYS A 114 3.70 10.33 -6.91
C CYS A 114 3.84 8.85 -7.31
N LEU A 115 3.68 7.96 -6.34
CA LEU A 115 3.51 6.53 -6.56
C LEU A 115 2.15 6.10 -6.04
N GLY A 116 1.27 5.64 -6.95
CA GLY A 116 -0.05 5.13 -6.62
C GLY A 116 -0.18 3.65 -6.98
N PHE A 117 -0.61 2.83 -6.02
CA PHE A 117 -0.70 1.38 -6.19
C PHE A 117 -1.92 0.77 -5.51
N VAL A 118 -2.47 -0.27 -6.13
CA VAL A 118 -3.46 -1.16 -5.53
C VAL A 118 -2.73 -2.23 -4.75
N CYS A 119 -3.15 -2.48 -3.51
CA CYS A 119 -2.58 -3.49 -2.65
C CYS A 119 -3.69 -4.39 -2.08
N VAL A 120 -3.60 -5.68 -2.40
CA VAL A 120 -4.52 -6.73 -1.94
C VAL A 120 -3.85 -7.56 -0.85
N VAL A 121 -4.56 -7.76 0.25
CA VAL A 121 -4.14 -8.57 1.40
C VAL A 121 -5.32 -9.34 1.97
N ASP A 122 -5.04 -10.37 2.75
CA ASP A 122 -6.04 -11.09 3.52
C ASP A 122 -6.79 -10.15 4.49
N ARG A 123 -8.10 -10.35 4.62
CA ARG A 123 -8.91 -9.55 5.57
C ARG A 123 -8.51 -9.85 7.01
N GLU A 124 -8.35 -11.12 7.33
CA GLU A 124 -7.83 -11.58 8.61
C GLU A 124 -6.32 -11.74 8.50
N ARG A 125 -5.57 -10.88 9.19
CA ARG A 125 -4.11 -10.83 9.09
C ARG A 125 -3.47 -10.29 10.37
N ASP A 126 -2.17 -10.55 10.51
CA ASP A 126 -1.34 -10.04 11.60
C ASP A 126 -1.05 -8.54 11.47
N ARG A 127 -0.43 -7.97 12.51
CA ARG A 127 -0.02 -6.56 12.53
C ARG A 127 1.40 -6.41 12.00
N PRO A 128 1.72 -5.29 11.33
CA PRO A 128 3.08 -4.99 10.92
C PRO A 128 4.03 -4.82 12.12
N GLU A 129 5.25 -5.31 11.95
CA GLU A 129 6.42 -5.04 12.79
C GLU A 129 7.28 -3.99 12.07
N LEU A 130 7.54 -2.85 12.72
CA LEU A 130 8.46 -1.84 12.18
C LEU A 130 9.90 -2.35 12.25
N VAL A 131 10.67 -2.06 11.20
CA VAL A 131 12.07 -2.47 11.08
C VAL A 131 12.94 -1.21 11.00
N ASP A 132 14.01 -1.18 11.78
CA ASP A 132 15.02 -0.13 11.67
C ASP A 132 15.93 -0.40 10.46
N GLU A 133 16.38 0.66 9.79
CA GLU A 133 17.23 0.58 8.58
C GLU A 133 18.49 -0.29 8.77
N GLY A 134 19.05 -0.32 9.99
CA GLY A 134 20.24 -1.11 10.32
C GLY A 134 20.00 -2.61 10.48
N ASP A 135 18.74 -3.03 10.60
CA ASP A 135 18.34 -4.41 10.87
C ASP A 135 17.82 -5.14 9.62
N VAL A 136 17.89 -4.48 8.45
CA VAL A 136 17.60 -5.12 7.17
C VAL A 136 18.72 -6.12 6.90
N ALA A 137 18.41 -7.41 7.01
CA ALA A 137 19.34 -8.47 6.67
C ALA A 137 19.77 -8.33 5.20
N PRO A 138 21.06 -8.55 4.89
CA PRO A 138 21.52 -8.66 3.51
C PRO A 138 20.97 -9.91 2.82
#